data_AF-A0A8B5X669-F1
#
_entry.id   AF-A0A8B5X669-F1
#
_cell.length_a   1.000
_cell.length_b   1.000
_cell.length_c   1.000
_cell.angle_alpha   90.00
_cell.angle_beta   90.00
_cell.angle_gamma   90.00
#
_symmetry.space_group_name_H-M   'P 1'
#
loop_
_entity.id
_entity.type
_entity.pdbx_description
1 polymer ?
#
loop_
_entity_poly.entity_id
_entity_poly.type
_entity_poly.pdbx_seq_one_letter_code
_entity_poly.pdbx_strand_id
1 'polypeptide(L)'
;MTEPTTTEPILEHRTATEPTAAAPTAIVEYRPTAAALARLRQKYAAPFAVTTAPGLAAAKAARAEIRGLRGALEKTRAELKAPLLAQGQLIDAEAKRINAALLAIEEPIDAAIKEEEKRKTEEKAARERAEAARAAALQAQIDAIRRRALDAASRDAAAIRAALEDARAIEPDPDAFAERWPDAMRAIAEVRRALETLLTEREAREAREAEDAARLKAEREELARQQVELDRRREAEDAQRRAEREELARWRAEEAARREAGAKARAEAEARRQAEATAKPARIRKPAQADPLAAIKVALAAGTIAGPEAIDRAYQLGFAAGEQAARRAA
;
A
#
# COMPACT_ATOMS: atom_id res chain seq x y z
N MET A 1 -65.35 29.79 -45.76
CA MET A 1 -64.08 29.18 -46.18
C MET A 1 -64.26 27.68 -46.03
N THR A 2 -65.04 27.04 -46.92
CA THR A 2 -64.54 26.21 -48.04
C THR A 2 -63.42 25.26 -47.61
N GLU A 3 -63.82 24.03 -47.30
CA GLU A 3 -62.98 22.85 -47.13
C GLU A 3 -62.16 22.54 -48.39
N PRO A 4 -61.12 21.72 -48.27
CA PRO A 4 -60.94 20.67 -49.26
C PRO A 4 -60.87 19.28 -48.63
N THR A 5 -61.81 18.45 -49.08
CA THR A 5 -61.91 17.00 -49.00
C THR A 5 -60.68 16.33 -49.63
N THR A 6 -59.99 15.49 -48.86
CA THR A 6 -58.98 14.55 -49.38
C THR A 6 -59.69 13.33 -49.96
N THR A 7 -59.74 13.24 -51.28
CA THR A 7 -60.18 12.06 -52.03
C THR A 7 -59.01 11.08 -52.17
N GLU A 8 -59.04 9.97 -51.42
CA GLU A 8 -58.23 8.79 -51.73
C GLU A 8 -58.89 7.99 -52.86
N PRO A 9 -58.18 7.61 -53.93
CA PRO A 9 -58.72 6.70 -54.93
C PRO A 9 -58.63 5.25 -54.43
N ILE A 10 -59.80 4.65 -54.24
CA ILE A 10 -60.01 3.23 -53.97
C ILE A 10 -59.59 2.46 -55.23
N LEU A 11 -58.50 1.71 -55.17
CA LEU A 11 -58.11 0.74 -56.20
C LEU A 11 -59.09 -0.45 -56.14
N GLU A 12 -60.17 -0.37 -56.91
CA GLU A 12 -61.02 -1.50 -57.21
C GLU A 12 -60.23 -2.56 -57.98
N HIS A 13 -59.76 -3.59 -57.26
CA HIS A 13 -59.26 -4.82 -57.87
C HIS A 13 -60.40 -5.53 -58.58
N ARG A 14 -60.55 -5.23 -59.87
CA ARG A 14 -61.41 -5.94 -60.81
C ARG A 14 -60.93 -7.40 -60.91
N THR A 15 -61.57 -8.30 -60.18
CA THR A 15 -61.35 -9.75 -60.28
C THR A 15 -61.98 -10.26 -61.58
N ALA A 16 -61.19 -10.27 -62.65
CA ALA A 16 -61.53 -10.92 -63.89
C ALA A 16 -61.37 -12.45 -63.75
N THR A 17 -62.49 -13.12 -63.52
CA THR A 17 -62.96 -14.37 -64.14
C THR A 17 -61.90 -15.23 -64.87
N GLU A 18 -61.56 -16.41 -64.30
CA GLU A 18 -61.09 -17.60 -65.05
C GLU A 18 -62.24 -18.15 -65.94
N PRO A 19 -62.03 -18.87 -67.07
CA PRO A 19 -60.93 -19.81 -67.32
C PRO A 19 -60.35 -19.78 -68.75
N THR A 20 -59.02 -19.85 -68.91
CA THR A 20 -58.46 -20.09 -70.25
C THR A 20 -58.31 -21.59 -70.47
N ALA A 21 -59.15 -22.10 -71.36
CA ALA A 21 -59.08 -23.41 -71.98
C ALA A 21 -57.64 -23.83 -72.27
N ALA A 22 -57.29 -25.06 -71.89
CA ALA A 22 -56.07 -25.70 -72.34
C ALA A 22 -56.02 -25.64 -73.88
N ALA A 23 -55.12 -24.82 -74.41
CA ALA A 23 -54.91 -24.70 -75.84
C ALA A 23 -54.63 -26.09 -76.44
N PRO A 24 -55.14 -26.41 -77.64
CA PRO A 24 -54.86 -27.70 -78.25
C PRO A 24 -53.35 -27.82 -78.45
N THR A 25 -52.73 -28.80 -77.80
CA THR A 25 -51.30 -29.15 -77.95
C THR A 25 -50.92 -29.66 -79.34
N ALA A 26 -51.88 -29.69 -80.28
CA ALA A 26 -51.71 -30.13 -81.64
C ALA A 26 -51.42 -28.95 -82.58
N ILE A 27 -50.22 -28.94 -83.18
CA ILE A 27 -49.81 -28.01 -84.23
C ILE A 27 -50.70 -28.24 -85.46
N VAL A 28 -51.44 -27.21 -85.87
CA VAL A 28 -52.48 -27.30 -86.91
C VAL A 28 -51.90 -27.75 -88.25
N GLU A 29 -50.70 -27.26 -88.58
CA GLU A 29 -49.96 -27.53 -89.81
C GLU A 29 -49.48 -28.99 -89.89
N TYR A 30 -49.46 -29.72 -88.78
CA TYR A 30 -49.14 -31.15 -88.77
C TYR A 30 -50.36 -32.03 -89.03
N ARG A 31 -51.59 -31.49 -89.06
CA ARG A 31 -52.82 -32.26 -89.31
C ARG A 31 -52.79 -33.04 -90.64
N PRO A 32 -52.32 -32.48 -91.78
CA PRO A 32 -52.17 -33.24 -93.02
C PRO A 32 -51.19 -34.41 -92.91
N THR A 33 -50.04 -34.19 -92.25
CA THR A 33 -49.03 -35.24 -92.01
C THR A 33 -49.58 -36.33 -91.08
N ALA A 34 -50.35 -35.96 -90.05
CA ALA A 34 -51.01 -36.91 -89.16
C ALA A 34 -52.05 -37.77 -89.91
N ALA A 35 -52.85 -37.17 -90.79
CA ALA A 35 -53.78 -37.89 -91.66
C ALA A 35 -53.05 -38.81 -92.65
N ALA A 36 -51.95 -38.36 -93.25
CA ALA A 36 -51.12 -39.18 -94.14
C ALA A 36 -50.48 -40.36 -93.39
N LEU A 37 -49.99 -40.15 -92.16
CA LEU A 37 -49.45 -41.21 -91.31
C LEU A 37 -50.50 -42.29 -91.02
N ALA A 38 -51.74 -41.91 -90.72
CA ALA A 38 -52.83 -42.87 -90.50
C ALA A 38 -53.08 -43.75 -91.75
N ARG A 39 -53.07 -43.14 -92.95
CA ARG A 39 -53.20 -43.88 -94.22
C ARG A 39 -52.01 -44.79 -94.48
N LEU A 40 -50.78 -44.33 -94.26
CA LEU A 40 -49.58 -45.14 -94.45
C LEU A 40 -49.54 -46.34 -93.50
N ARG A 41 -49.99 -46.16 -92.24
CA ARG A 41 -50.13 -47.26 -91.28
C ARG A 41 -51.09 -48.34 -91.78
N GLN A 42 -52.22 -47.95 -92.37
CA GLN A 42 -53.17 -48.90 -92.95
C GLN A 42 -52.62 -49.55 -94.24
N LYS A 43 -52.05 -48.75 -95.13
CA LYS A 43 -51.49 -49.18 -96.44
C LYS A 43 -50.35 -50.20 -96.29
N TYR A 44 -49.54 -50.06 -95.24
CA TYR A 44 -48.36 -50.90 -95.00
C TYR A 44 -48.48 -51.75 -93.73
N ALA A 45 -49.71 -52.13 -93.35
CA ALA A 45 -49.96 -52.97 -92.18
C ALA A 45 -49.46 -54.41 -92.36
N ALA A 46 -49.44 -54.93 -93.59
CA ALA A 46 -48.99 -56.28 -93.91
C ALA A 46 -47.46 -56.34 -94.14
N PRO A 47 -46.80 -57.45 -93.75
CA PRO A 47 -45.37 -57.63 -93.97
C PRO A 47 -45.04 -57.80 -95.47
N PHE A 48 -43.89 -57.27 -95.90
CA PHE A 48 -43.41 -57.42 -97.28
C PHE A 48 -42.60 -58.73 -97.45
N ALA A 49 -42.84 -59.47 -98.54
CA ALA A 49 -42.09 -60.68 -98.91
C ALA A 49 -40.73 -60.33 -99.55
N VAL A 50 -39.80 -59.78 -98.76
CA VAL A 50 -38.52 -59.20 -99.22
C VAL A 50 -37.52 -60.19 -99.83
N THR A 51 -37.74 -61.49 -99.68
CA THR A 51 -36.93 -62.55 -100.33
C THR A 51 -37.28 -62.72 -101.81
N THR A 52 -38.39 -62.14 -102.27
CA THR A 52 -38.77 -62.09 -103.68
C THR A 52 -38.39 -60.73 -104.28
N ALA A 53 -37.95 -60.70 -105.54
CA ALA A 53 -37.61 -59.46 -106.22
C ALA A 53 -38.76 -58.41 -106.22
N PRO A 54 -40.04 -58.79 -106.47
CA PRO A 54 -41.16 -57.85 -106.38
C PRO A 54 -41.41 -57.34 -104.96
N GLY A 55 -41.33 -58.20 -103.94
CA GLY A 55 -41.55 -57.81 -102.54
C GLY A 55 -40.47 -56.88 -102.00
N LEU A 56 -39.20 -57.08 -102.39
CA LEU A 56 -38.10 -56.17 -102.05
C LEU A 56 -38.27 -54.79 -102.71
N ALA A 57 -38.71 -54.76 -103.97
CA ALA A 57 -38.99 -53.50 -104.68
C ALA A 57 -40.12 -52.72 -104.00
N ALA A 58 -41.21 -53.41 -103.63
CA ALA A 58 -42.33 -52.80 -102.90
C ALA A 58 -41.93 -52.24 -101.53
N ALA A 59 -41.09 -52.97 -100.77
CA ALA A 59 -40.58 -52.51 -99.48
C ALA A 59 -39.67 -51.26 -99.62
N LYS A 60 -38.81 -51.23 -100.64
CA LYS A 60 -37.97 -50.06 -100.93
C LYS A 60 -38.81 -48.84 -101.30
N ALA A 61 -39.86 -49.03 -102.09
CA ALA A 61 -40.80 -47.96 -102.45
C ALA A 61 -41.56 -47.43 -101.22
N ALA A 62 -42.09 -48.32 -100.36
CA ALA A 62 -42.77 -47.93 -99.12
C ALA A 62 -41.84 -47.13 -98.18
N ARG A 63 -40.59 -47.57 -98.03
CA ARG A 63 -39.58 -46.84 -97.24
C ARG A 63 -39.28 -45.46 -97.82
N ALA A 64 -39.21 -45.33 -99.14
CA ALA A 64 -39.00 -44.05 -99.80
C ALA A 64 -40.18 -43.09 -99.56
N GLU A 65 -41.42 -43.57 -99.65
CA GLU A 65 -42.64 -42.80 -99.37
C GLU A 65 -42.67 -42.30 -97.92
N ILE A 66 -42.40 -43.18 -96.95
CA ILE A 66 -42.33 -42.81 -95.51
C ILE A 66 -41.21 -41.81 -95.24
N ARG A 67 -40.04 -41.98 -95.86
CA ARG A 67 -38.93 -41.03 -95.74
C ARG A 67 -39.29 -39.65 -96.31
N GLY A 68 -40.00 -39.62 -97.44
CA GLY A 68 -40.52 -38.40 -98.03
C GLY A 68 -41.43 -37.65 -97.06
N LEU A 69 -42.39 -38.34 -96.43
CA LEU A 69 -43.28 -37.74 -95.43
C LEU A 69 -42.51 -37.22 -94.20
N ARG A 70 -41.51 -37.97 -93.71
CA ARG A 70 -40.63 -37.52 -92.62
C ARG A 70 -39.85 -36.24 -92.98
N GLY A 71 -39.29 -36.19 -94.19
CA GLY A 71 -38.57 -35.01 -94.67
C GLY A 71 -39.48 -33.79 -94.80
N ALA A 72 -40.70 -33.97 -95.31
CA ALA A 72 -41.70 -32.90 -95.40
C ALA A 72 -42.10 -32.38 -94.02
N LEU A 73 -42.31 -33.25 -93.03
CA LEU A 73 -42.62 -32.84 -91.66
C LEU A 73 -41.49 -32.02 -91.02
N GLU A 74 -40.23 -32.43 -91.17
CA GLU A 74 -39.10 -31.67 -90.62
C GLU A 74 -38.94 -30.31 -91.31
N LYS A 75 -39.19 -30.24 -92.62
CA LYS A 75 -39.23 -28.97 -93.36
C LYS A 75 -40.31 -28.04 -92.78
N THR A 76 -41.53 -28.52 -92.61
CA THR A 76 -42.63 -27.74 -91.99
C THR A 76 -42.27 -27.31 -90.55
N ARG A 77 -41.64 -28.18 -89.74
CA ARG A 77 -41.16 -27.83 -88.40
C ARG A 77 -40.17 -26.66 -88.45
N ALA A 78 -39.18 -26.75 -89.32
CA ALA A 78 -38.14 -25.73 -89.46
C ALA A 78 -38.75 -24.39 -89.93
N GLU A 79 -39.66 -24.43 -90.91
CA GLU A 79 -40.38 -23.26 -91.42
C GLU A 79 -41.24 -22.58 -90.35
N LEU A 80 -41.96 -23.36 -89.52
CA LEU A 80 -42.77 -22.82 -88.42
C LEU A 80 -41.92 -22.25 -87.29
N LYS A 81 -40.80 -22.89 -86.96
CA LYS A 81 -39.94 -22.47 -85.85
C LYS A 81 -39.07 -21.27 -86.21
N ALA A 82 -38.68 -21.13 -87.48
CA ALA A 82 -37.80 -20.05 -87.96
C ALA A 82 -38.27 -18.64 -87.55
N PRO A 83 -39.51 -18.19 -87.83
CA PRO A 83 -39.97 -16.85 -87.45
C PRO A 83 -40.04 -16.66 -85.93
N LEU A 84 -40.42 -17.70 -85.17
CA LEU A 84 -40.48 -17.63 -83.70
C LEU A 84 -39.08 -17.50 -83.07
N LEU A 85 -38.10 -18.22 -83.59
CA LEU A 85 -36.72 -18.11 -83.12
C LEU A 85 -36.13 -16.73 -83.45
N ALA A 86 -36.38 -16.23 -84.66
CA ALA A 86 -35.96 -14.89 -85.06
C ALA A 86 -36.61 -13.81 -84.16
N GLN A 87 -37.91 -13.95 -83.87
CA GLN A 87 -38.60 -13.05 -82.95
C GLN A 87 -38.03 -13.12 -81.53
N GLY A 88 -37.74 -14.33 -81.01
CA GLY A 88 -37.10 -14.51 -79.71
C GLY A 88 -35.74 -13.81 -79.63
N GLN A 89 -34.91 -13.94 -80.66
CA GLN A 89 -33.61 -13.26 -80.74
C GLN A 89 -33.75 -11.73 -80.74
N LEU A 90 -34.76 -11.19 -81.42
CA LEU A 90 -35.04 -9.75 -81.40
C LEU A 90 -35.47 -9.27 -80.01
N ILE A 91 -36.32 -10.05 -79.33
CA ILE A 91 -36.75 -9.74 -77.95
C ILE A 91 -35.55 -9.72 -77.01
N ASP A 92 -34.70 -10.75 -77.05
CA ASP A 92 -33.51 -10.84 -76.19
C ASP A 92 -32.53 -9.69 -76.45
N ALA A 93 -32.31 -9.36 -77.73
CA ALA A 93 -31.44 -8.26 -78.12
C ALA A 93 -31.98 -6.91 -77.64
N GLU A 94 -33.28 -6.68 -77.79
CA GLU A 94 -33.92 -5.43 -77.37
C GLU A 94 -33.97 -5.31 -75.85
N ALA A 95 -34.27 -6.39 -75.13
CA ALA A 95 -34.21 -6.43 -73.67
C ALA A 95 -32.79 -6.09 -73.17
N LYS A 96 -31.76 -6.66 -73.80
CA LYS A 96 -30.36 -6.36 -73.47
C LYS A 96 -30.03 -4.88 -73.73
N ARG A 97 -30.48 -4.32 -74.86
CA ARG A 97 -30.27 -2.91 -75.22
C ARG A 97 -30.93 -1.97 -74.22
N ILE A 98 -32.20 -2.22 -73.89
CA ILE A 98 -32.96 -1.42 -72.92
C ILE A 98 -32.33 -1.53 -71.53
N ASN A 99 -31.97 -2.74 -71.08
CA ASN A 99 -31.36 -2.92 -69.77
C ASN A 99 -30.02 -2.19 -69.65
N ALA A 100 -29.18 -2.22 -70.70
CA ALA A 100 -27.94 -1.45 -70.72
C ALA A 100 -28.18 0.07 -70.66
N ALA A 101 -29.22 0.57 -71.34
CA ALA A 101 -29.59 1.99 -71.29
C ALA A 101 -30.14 2.39 -69.91
N LEU A 102 -30.91 1.51 -69.25
CA LEU A 102 -31.40 1.74 -67.89
C LEU A 102 -30.23 1.78 -66.88
N LEU A 103 -29.30 0.83 -66.97
CA LEU A 103 -28.11 0.80 -66.12
C LEU A 103 -27.24 2.06 -66.29
N ALA A 104 -27.06 2.53 -67.53
CA ALA A 104 -26.32 3.76 -67.78
C ALA A 104 -26.95 5.01 -67.13
N ILE A 105 -28.24 4.97 -66.80
CA ILE A 105 -28.95 6.02 -66.05
C ILE A 105 -28.86 5.76 -64.54
N GLU A 106 -29.02 4.51 -64.10
CA GLU A 106 -29.03 4.12 -62.69
C GLU A 106 -27.66 4.25 -62.02
N GLU A 107 -26.59 3.78 -62.67
CA GLU A 107 -25.23 3.77 -62.10
C GLU A 107 -24.74 5.15 -61.63
N PRO A 108 -24.85 6.25 -62.42
CA PRO A 108 -24.45 7.56 -61.92
C PRO A 108 -25.34 8.07 -60.79
N ILE A 109 -26.62 7.69 -60.74
CA ILE A 109 -27.54 8.05 -59.64
C ILE A 109 -27.13 7.33 -58.36
N ASP A 110 -26.89 6.01 -58.42
CA ASP A 110 -26.42 5.22 -57.28
C ASP A 110 -25.05 5.71 -56.78
N ALA A 111 -24.13 6.05 -57.68
CA ALA A 111 -22.83 6.63 -57.32
C ALA A 111 -22.98 7.97 -56.57
N ALA A 112 -23.84 8.86 -57.06
CA ALA A 112 -24.10 10.16 -56.42
C ALA A 112 -24.77 10.01 -55.04
N ILE A 113 -25.71 9.06 -54.89
CA ILE A 113 -26.33 8.73 -53.60
C ILE A 113 -25.27 8.28 -52.60
N LYS A 114 -24.41 7.32 -52.99
CA LYS A 114 -23.36 6.78 -52.12
C LYS A 114 -22.35 7.84 -51.70
N GLU A 115 -21.96 8.74 -52.61
CA GLU A 115 -21.06 9.85 -52.29
C GLU A 115 -21.68 10.80 -51.26
N GLU A 116 -22.95 11.15 -51.44
CA GLU A 116 -23.66 12.06 -50.52
C GLU A 116 -23.91 11.41 -49.15
N GLU A 117 -24.28 10.13 -49.10
CA GLU A 117 -24.40 9.37 -47.84
C GLU A 117 -23.06 9.29 -47.11
N LYS A 118 -21.97 9.06 -47.84
CA LYS A 118 -20.62 9.10 -47.27
C LYS A 118 -20.29 10.49 -46.72
N ARG A 119 -20.56 11.58 -47.45
CA ARG A 119 -20.34 12.95 -46.97
C ARG A 119 -21.14 13.24 -45.70
N LYS A 120 -22.43 12.89 -45.67
CA LYS A 120 -23.29 13.10 -44.48
C LYS A 120 -22.82 12.30 -43.27
N THR A 121 -22.40 11.06 -43.47
CA THR A 121 -21.89 10.21 -42.38
C THR A 121 -20.55 10.72 -41.86
N GLU A 122 -19.64 11.17 -42.72
CA GLU A 122 -18.37 11.79 -42.33
C GLU A 122 -18.58 13.12 -41.60
N GLU A 123 -19.49 13.98 -42.07
CA GLU A 123 -19.83 15.23 -41.39
C GLU A 123 -20.47 15.00 -40.02
N LYS A 124 -21.40 14.06 -39.92
CA LYS A 124 -22.01 13.68 -38.64
C LYS A 124 -20.94 13.15 -37.68
N ALA A 125 -20.10 12.22 -38.13
CA ALA A 125 -19.01 11.68 -37.32
C ALA A 125 -17.98 12.76 -36.92
N ALA A 126 -17.73 13.76 -37.79
CA ALA A 126 -16.85 14.88 -37.47
C ALA A 126 -17.45 15.81 -36.41
N ARG A 127 -18.76 16.11 -36.52
CA ARG A 127 -19.50 16.90 -35.53
C ARG A 127 -19.52 16.20 -34.16
N GLU A 128 -19.85 14.91 -34.15
CA GLU A 128 -19.86 14.10 -32.92
C GLU A 128 -18.46 14.03 -32.27
N ARG A 129 -17.39 13.87 -33.07
CA ARG A 129 -16.01 13.92 -32.57
C ARG A 129 -15.64 15.29 -32.00
N ALA A 130 -16.05 16.38 -32.66
CA ALA A 130 -15.80 17.74 -32.19
C ALA A 130 -16.55 18.04 -30.88
N GLU A 131 -17.81 17.60 -30.77
CA GLU A 131 -18.60 17.74 -29.55
C GLU A 131 -18.04 16.89 -28.40
N ALA A 132 -17.67 15.64 -28.67
CA ALA A 132 -17.03 14.76 -27.70
C ALA A 132 -15.68 15.34 -27.22
N ALA A 133 -14.88 15.90 -28.12
CA ALA A 133 -13.63 16.57 -27.77
C ALA A 133 -13.86 17.83 -26.92
N ARG A 134 -14.88 18.63 -27.25
CA ARG A 134 -15.29 19.80 -26.45
C ARG A 134 -15.71 19.37 -25.04
N ALA A 135 -16.58 18.38 -24.94
CA ALA A 135 -17.05 17.86 -23.66
C ALA A 135 -15.90 17.27 -22.82
N ALA A 136 -14.98 16.53 -23.44
CA ALA A 136 -13.80 15.98 -22.78
C ALA A 136 -12.85 17.07 -22.28
N ALA A 137 -12.66 18.14 -23.07
CA ALA A 137 -11.82 19.27 -22.65
C ALA A 137 -12.43 20.00 -21.44
N LEU A 138 -13.74 20.23 -21.43
CA LEU A 138 -14.45 20.79 -20.27
C LEU A 138 -14.32 19.88 -19.04
N GLN A 139 -14.49 18.57 -19.22
CA GLN A 139 -14.36 17.60 -18.14
C GLN A 139 -12.93 17.58 -17.57
N ALA A 140 -11.91 17.60 -18.44
CA ALA A 140 -10.51 17.63 -18.02
C ALA A 140 -10.17 18.89 -17.21
N GLN A 141 -10.75 20.05 -17.54
CA GLN A 141 -10.59 21.28 -16.75
C GLN A 141 -11.21 21.13 -15.36
N ILE A 142 -12.40 20.53 -15.25
CA ILE A 142 -13.04 20.25 -13.96
C ILE A 142 -12.21 19.27 -13.13
N ASP A 143 -11.67 18.22 -13.75
CA ASP A 143 -10.86 17.24 -13.04
C ASP A 143 -9.51 17.84 -12.59
N ALA A 144 -8.95 18.78 -13.34
CA ALA A 144 -7.80 19.58 -12.90
C ALA A 144 -8.12 20.46 -11.67
N ILE A 145 -9.37 20.95 -11.53
CA ILE A 145 -9.81 21.60 -10.29
C ILE A 145 -9.77 20.60 -9.14
N ARG A 146 -10.44 19.46 -9.29
CA ARG A 146 -10.54 18.41 -8.25
C ARG A 146 -9.18 17.89 -7.80
N ARG A 147 -8.24 17.73 -8.74
CA ARG A 147 -6.90 17.20 -8.46
C ARG A 147 -6.11 18.04 -7.46
N ARG A 148 -6.38 19.34 -7.32
CA ARG A 148 -5.68 20.21 -6.35
C ARG A 148 -5.78 19.70 -4.91
N ALA A 149 -6.94 19.17 -4.51
CA ALA A 149 -7.11 18.58 -3.18
C ALA A 149 -6.27 17.30 -3.00
N LEU A 150 -6.17 16.48 -4.06
CA LEU A 150 -5.35 15.26 -4.05
C LEU A 150 -3.86 15.58 -3.95
N ASP A 151 -3.39 16.56 -4.74
CA ASP A 151 -1.97 16.95 -4.76
C ASP A 151 -1.51 17.60 -3.43
N ALA A 152 -2.45 18.16 -2.65
CA ALA A 152 -2.20 18.77 -1.34
C ALA A 152 -2.22 17.76 -0.18
N ALA A 153 -2.90 16.62 -0.33
CA ALA A 153 -3.19 15.69 0.78
C ALA A 153 -1.96 15.14 1.52
N SER A 154 -0.79 15.10 0.87
CA SER A 154 0.47 14.61 1.45
C SER A 154 1.43 15.70 1.92
N ARG A 155 1.04 16.98 1.80
CA ARG A 155 1.90 18.12 2.11
C ARG A 155 1.76 18.57 3.58
N ASP A 156 2.67 19.45 3.99
CA ASP A 156 2.61 20.11 5.30
C ASP A 156 1.50 21.17 5.39
N ALA A 157 1.20 21.63 6.61
CA ALA A 157 0.12 22.59 6.83
C ALA A 157 0.34 23.92 6.08
N ALA A 158 1.59 24.38 5.95
CA ALA A 158 1.90 25.63 5.26
C ALA A 158 1.59 25.53 3.76
N ALA A 159 1.97 24.42 3.12
CA ALA A 159 1.69 24.15 1.72
C ALA A 159 0.19 23.92 1.45
N ILE A 160 -0.53 23.24 2.34
CA ILE A 160 -1.99 23.08 2.23
C ILE A 160 -2.69 24.44 2.36
N ARG A 161 -2.22 25.31 3.26
CA ARG A 161 -2.76 26.67 3.41
C ARG A 161 -2.57 27.50 2.14
N ALA A 162 -1.38 27.45 1.53
CA ALA A 162 -1.14 28.11 0.25
C ALA A 162 -2.06 27.59 -0.85
N ALA A 163 -2.23 26.25 -0.94
CA ALA A 163 -3.13 25.64 -1.91
C ALA A 163 -4.61 26.03 -1.69
N LEU A 164 -5.04 26.21 -0.44
CA LEU A 164 -6.38 26.71 -0.12
C LEU A 164 -6.58 28.16 -0.58
N GLU A 165 -5.60 29.03 -0.35
CA GLU A 165 -5.65 30.41 -0.83
C GLU A 165 -5.67 30.49 -2.37
N ASP A 166 -4.84 29.67 -3.04
CA ASP A 166 -4.89 29.53 -4.50
C ASP A 166 -6.29 29.06 -4.96
N ALA A 167 -6.89 28.08 -4.27
CA ALA A 167 -8.24 27.60 -4.58
C ALA A 167 -9.34 28.65 -4.31
N ARG A 168 -9.16 29.52 -3.32
CA ARG A 168 -10.07 30.65 -3.04
C ARG A 168 -9.98 31.73 -4.12
N ALA A 169 -8.81 31.92 -4.71
CA ALA A 169 -8.61 32.87 -5.81
C ALA A 169 -9.19 32.40 -7.16
N ILE A 170 -9.45 31.10 -7.33
CA ILE A 170 -10.04 30.55 -8.57
C ILE A 170 -11.53 30.86 -8.62
N GLU A 171 -11.94 31.66 -9.60
CA GLU A 171 -13.34 31.84 -9.98
C GLU A 171 -13.57 31.23 -11.38
N PRO A 172 -14.25 30.07 -11.49
CA PRO A 172 -14.54 29.48 -12.79
C PRO A 172 -15.41 30.41 -13.65
N ASP A 173 -14.89 30.81 -14.80
CA ASP A 173 -15.58 31.66 -15.76
C ASP A 173 -16.80 30.93 -16.39
N PRO A 174 -18.02 31.49 -16.29
CA PRO A 174 -19.22 30.96 -16.95
C PRO A 174 -19.04 30.68 -18.44
N ASP A 175 -18.34 31.56 -19.17
CA ASP A 175 -18.20 31.43 -20.62
C ASP A 175 -17.20 30.32 -20.97
N ALA A 176 -16.15 30.16 -20.18
CA ALA A 176 -15.14 29.12 -20.38
C ALA A 176 -15.70 27.70 -20.15
N PHE A 177 -16.60 27.53 -19.17
CA PHE A 177 -17.17 26.23 -18.81
C PHE A 177 -18.53 25.94 -19.45
N ALA A 178 -19.20 26.96 -20.00
CA ALA A 178 -20.47 26.84 -20.71
C ALA A 178 -21.50 25.98 -19.95
N GLU A 179 -22.03 24.91 -20.56
CA GLU A 179 -23.00 24.00 -19.95
C GLU A 179 -22.48 23.26 -18.71
N ARG A 180 -21.14 23.18 -18.53
CA ARG A 180 -20.49 22.53 -17.39
C ARG A 180 -20.10 23.54 -16.28
N TRP A 181 -20.48 24.81 -16.39
CA TRP A 181 -20.19 25.81 -15.36
C TRP A 181 -20.71 25.42 -13.96
N PRO A 182 -21.95 24.90 -13.79
CA PRO A 182 -22.42 24.45 -12.48
C PRO A 182 -21.55 23.33 -11.87
N ASP A 183 -20.98 22.46 -12.72
CA ASP A 183 -20.08 21.41 -12.27
C ASP A 183 -18.72 21.96 -11.84
N ALA A 184 -18.19 22.96 -12.54
CA ALA A 184 -16.96 23.63 -12.17
C ALA A 184 -17.10 24.37 -10.83
N MET A 185 -18.21 25.08 -10.63
CA MET A 185 -18.54 25.74 -9.36
C MET A 185 -18.66 24.74 -8.20
N ARG A 186 -19.34 23.62 -8.44
CA ARG A 186 -19.40 22.54 -7.45
C ARG A 186 -18.01 21.97 -7.15
N ALA A 187 -17.20 21.70 -8.17
CA ALA A 187 -15.86 21.15 -8.00
C ALA A 187 -14.94 22.08 -7.20
N ILE A 188 -14.95 23.40 -7.45
CA ILE A 188 -14.11 24.33 -6.69
C ILE A 188 -14.60 24.46 -5.24
N ALA A 189 -15.91 24.44 -5.00
CA ALA A 189 -16.47 24.45 -3.65
C ALA A 189 -16.08 23.19 -2.86
N GLU A 190 -16.16 22.01 -3.50
CA GLU A 190 -15.71 20.74 -2.93
C GLU A 190 -14.22 20.76 -2.59
N VAL A 191 -13.38 21.29 -3.49
CA VAL A 191 -11.93 21.41 -3.27
C VAL A 191 -11.61 22.35 -2.11
N ARG A 192 -12.24 23.53 -2.04
CA ARG A 192 -12.06 24.47 -0.93
C ARG A 192 -12.40 23.81 0.41
N ARG A 193 -13.55 23.14 0.48
CA ARG A 193 -13.96 22.42 1.69
C ARG A 193 -13.00 21.27 2.05
N ALA A 194 -12.52 20.52 1.06
CA ALA A 194 -11.58 19.43 1.29
C ALA A 194 -10.24 19.96 1.82
N LEU A 195 -9.72 21.04 1.25
CA LEU A 195 -8.48 21.68 1.69
C LEU A 195 -8.61 22.30 3.09
N GLU A 196 -9.76 22.87 3.44
CA GLU A 196 -10.04 23.36 4.80
C GLU A 196 -10.00 22.24 5.84
N THR A 197 -10.65 21.10 5.55
CA THR A 197 -10.59 19.92 6.41
C THR A 197 -9.15 19.40 6.55
N LEU A 198 -8.44 19.22 5.42
CA LEU A 198 -7.06 18.74 5.42
C LEU A 198 -6.13 19.66 6.18
N LEU A 199 -6.29 20.99 6.03
CA LEU A 199 -5.48 21.97 6.76
C LEU A 199 -5.69 21.84 8.27
N THR A 200 -6.95 21.77 8.71
CA THR A 200 -7.30 21.64 10.12
C THR A 200 -6.71 20.36 10.73
N GLU A 201 -6.83 19.23 10.02
CA GLU A 201 -6.27 17.95 10.45
C GLU A 201 -4.73 17.98 10.49
N ARG A 202 -4.10 18.64 9.51
CA ARG A 202 -2.64 18.74 9.42
C ARG A 202 -2.06 19.65 10.49
N GLU A 203 -2.65 20.81 10.73
CA GLU A 203 -2.26 21.73 11.80
C GLU A 203 -2.39 21.06 13.17
N ALA A 204 -3.48 20.33 13.41
CA ALA A 204 -3.67 19.60 14.66
C ALA A 204 -2.62 18.50 14.87
N ARG A 205 -2.21 17.81 13.79
CA ARG A 205 -1.14 16.79 13.84
C ARG A 205 0.22 17.42 14.13
N GLU A 206 0.59 18.45 13.38
CA GLU A 206 1.88 19.13 13.53
C GLU A 206 2.02 19.81 14.90
N ALA A 207 0.92 20.35 15.45
CA ALA A 207 0.90 20.89 16.82
C ALA A 207 1.19 19.81 17.87
N ARG A 208 0.57 18.63 17.76
CA ARG A 208 0.83 17.49 18.67
C ARG A 208 2.28 17.01 18.56
N GLU A 209 2.80 16.90 17.34
CA GLU A 209 4.19 16.51 17.10
C GLU A 209 5.18 17.52 17.70
N ALA A 210 4.89 18.83 17.60
CA ALA A 210 5.70 19.88 18.20
C ALA A 210 5.65 19.85 19.74
N GLU A 211 4.47 19.63 20.34
CA GLU A 211 4.30 19.47 21.78
C GLU A 211 5.07 18.26 22.31
N ASP A 212 4.96 17.10 21.66
CA ASP A 212 5.68 15.89 22.04
C ASP A 212 7.20 16.05 21.88
N ALA A 213 7.66 16.71 20.81
CA ALA A 213 9.07 17.03 20.62
C ALA A 213 9.60 17.97 21.70
N ALA A 214 8.80 18.98 22.10
CA ALA A 214 9.16 19.90 23.19
C ALA A 214 9.22 19.17 24.54
N ARG A 215 8.27 18.28 24.83
CA ARG A 215 8.27 17.44 26.04
C ARG A 215 9.49 16.54 26.11
N LEU A 216 9.81 15.83 25.02
CA LEU A 216 10.97 14.94 24.96
C LEU A 216 12.28 15.73 25.10
N LYS A 217 12.37 16.93 24.54
CA LYS A 217 13.52 17.81 24.72
C LYS A 217 13.68 18.24 26.18
N ALA A 218 12.59 18.66 26.82
CA ALA A 218 12.60 19.05 28.23
C ALA A 218 13.00 17.88 29.14
N GLU A 219 12.48 16.67 28.89
CA GLU A 219 12.85 15.45 29.61
C GLU A 219 14.34 15.12 29.46
N ARG A 220 14.90 15.24 28.25
CA ARG A 220 16.33 15.06 27.99
C ARG A 220 17.19 16.08 28.72
N GLU A 221 16.78 17.35 28.73
CA GLU A 221 17.49 18.41 29.45
C GLU A 221 17.43 18.20 30.97
N GLU A 222 16.29 17.76 31.51
CA GLU A 222 16.14 17.43 32.93
C GLU A 222 17.01 16.23 33.31
N LEU A 223 16.97 15.14 32.54
CA LEU A 223 17.81 13.97 32.76
C LEU A 223 19.31 14.32 32.69
N ALA A 224 19.71 15.19 31.76
CA ALA A 224 21.08 15.68 31.68
C ALA A 224 21.48 16.49 32.93
N ARG A 225 20.57 17.33 33.48
CA ARG A 225 20.82 18.06 34.73
C ARG A 225 20.95 17.11 35.92
N GLN A 226 20.04 16.13 36.02
CA GLN A 226 20.10 15.11 37.07
C GLN A 226 21.40 14.31 36.99
N GLN A 227 21.86 13.95 35.78
CA GLN A 227 23.13 13.25 35.58
C GLN A 227 24.31 14.11 36.05
N VAL A 228 24.37 15.39 35.68
CA VAL A 228 25.43 16.31 36.14
C VAL A 228 25.40 16.50 37.66
N GLU A 229 24.22 16.60 38.27
CA GLU A 229 24.10 16.73 39.72
C GLU A 229 24.53 15.45 40.45
N LEU A 230 24.12 14.28 39.96
CA LEU A 230 24.55 12.98 40.47
C LEU A 230 26.07 12.80 40.34
N ASP A 231 26.65 13.19 39.22
CA ASP A 231 28.09 13.09 38.99
C ASP A 231 28.85 14.06 39.92
N ARG A 232 28.39 15.30 40.08
CA ARG A 232 28.94 16.24 41.09
C ARG A 232 28.85 15.70 42.51
N ARG A 233 27.72 15.06 42.86
CA ARG A 233 27.53 14.45 44.17
C ARG A 233 28.50 13.28 44.37
N ARG A 234 28.66 12.41 43.37
CA ARG A 234 29.64 11.31 43.40
C ARG A 234 31.06 11.84 43.55
N GLU A 235 31.43 12.87 42.79
CA GLU A 235 32.74 13.51 42.89
C GLU A 235 32.99 14.13 44.28
N ALA A 236 31.99 14.82 44.84
CA ALA A 236 32.07 15.40 46.19
C ALA A 236 32.17 14.31 47.27
N GLU A 237 31.37 13.25 47.18
CA GLU A 237 31.45 12.09 48.09
C GLU A 237 32.80 11.37 47.97
N ASP A 238 33.33 11.20 46.75
CA ASP A 238 34.66 10.64 46.54
C ASP A 238 35.78 11.54 47.08
N ALA A 239 35.65 12.86 46.95
CA ALA A 239 36.57 13.83 47.53
C ALA A 239 36.54 13.80 49.07
N GLN A 240 35.35 13.72 49.67
CA GLN A 240 35.18 13.53 51.12
C GLN A 240 35.82 12.22 51.59
N ARG A 241 35.53 11.10 50.92
CA ARG A 241 36.16 9.80 51.23
C ARG A 241 37.68 9.86 51.14
N ARG A 242 38.24 10.59 50.16
CA ARG A 242 39.69 10.82 50.05
C ARG A 242 40.23 11.66 51.20
N ALA A 243 39.59 12.77 51.51
CA ALA A 243 39.98 13.65 52.62
C ALA A 243 39.91 12.92 53.98
N GLU A 244 38.86 12.15 54.24
CA GLU A 244 38.73 11.33 55.46
C GLU A 244 39.85 10.27 55.57
N ARG A 245 40.20 9.63 54.46
CA ARG A 245 41.33 8.67 54.42
C ARG A 245 42.66 9.37 54.67
N GLU A 246 42.86 10.56 54.12
CA GLU A 246 44.07 11.37 54.36
C GLU A 246 44.17 11.86 55.81
N GLU A 247 43.09 12.35 56.40
CA GLU A 247 43.04 12.75 57.81
C GLU A 247 43.26 11.56 58.75
N LEU A 248 42.61 10.42 58.47
CA LEU A 248 42.87 9.19 59.22
C LEU A 248 44.32 8.71 59.06
N ALA A 249 44.92 8.86 57.87
CA ALA A 249 46.32 8.54 57.65
C ALA A 249 47.25 9.50 58.42
N ARG A 250 46.94 10.81 58.45
CA ARG A 250 47.65 11.81 59.26
C ARG A 250 47.57 11.51 60.74
N TRP A 251 46.36 11.23 61.26
CA TRP A 251 46.16 10.85 62.65
C TRP A 251 46.97 9.59 63.01
N ARG A 252 46.92 8.55 62.16
CA ARG A 252 47.71 7.34 62.36
C ARG A 252 49.21 7.61 62.32
N ALA A 253 49.68 8.48 61.43
CA ALA A 253 51.08 8.87 61.35
C ALA A 253 51.52 9.67 62.59
N GLU A 254 50.68 10.60 63.08
CA GLU A 254 50.96 11.37 64.28
C GLU A 254 50.94 10.49 65.54
N GLU A 255 49.95 9.60 65.70
CA GLU A 255 49.93 8.63 66.79
C GLU A 255 51.14 7.69 66.75
N ALA A 256 51.52 7.21 65.57
CA ALA A 256 52.74 6.41 65.41
C ALA A 256 53.99 7.19 65.81
N ALA A 257 54.11 8.45 65.37
CA ALA A 257 55.22 9.33 65.75
C ALA A 257 55.24 9.63 67.25
N ARG A 258 54.09 9.88 67.88
CA ARG A 258 53.97 10.07 69.35
C ARG A 258 54.34 8.82 70.11
N ARG A 259 53.91 7.64 69.64
CA ARG A 259 54.31 6.34 70.22
C ARG A 259 55.82 6.12 70.10
N GLU A 260 56.41 6.40 68.95
CA GLU A 260 57.84 6.29 68.73
C GLU A 260 58.63 7.28 69.59
N ALA A 261 58.21 8.54 69.67
CA ALA A 261 58.82 9.56 70.53
C ALA A 261 58.68 9.21 72.02
N GLY A 262 57.52 8.70 72.44
CA GLY A 262 57.29 8.21 73.80
C GLY A 262 58.14 6.98 74.14
N ALA A 263 58.34 6.07 73.18
CA ALA A 263 59.25 4.93 73.33
C ALA A 263 60.71 5.41 73.44
N LYS A 264 61.14 6.35 72.59
CA LYS A 264 62.48 6.97 72.66
C LYS A 264 62.71 7.69 73.99
N ALA A 265 61.75 8.49 74.46
CA ALA A 265 61.85 9.21 75.73
C ALA A 265 61.87 8.27 76.94
N ARG A 266 61.11 7.16 76.90
CA ARG A 266 61.20 6.10 77.94
C ARG A 266 62.57 5.43 77.92
N ALA A 267 63.09 5.09 76.75
CA ALA A 267 64.43 4.52 76.60
C ALA A 267 65.51 5.50 77.11
N GLU A 268 65.42 6.79 76.80
CA GLU A 268 66.33 7.82 77.31
C GLU A 268 66.20 8.06 78.81
N ALA A 269 64.99 8.09 79.35
CA ALA A 269 64.76 8.25 80.79
C ALA A 269 65.22 7.03 81.58
N GLU A 270 65.05 5.82 81.03
CA GLU A 270 65.58 4.59 81.60
C GLU A 270 67.12 4.59 81.55
N ALA A 271 67.73 5.03 80.44
CA ALA A 271 69.17 5.24 80.35
C ALA A 271 69.68 6.30 81.36
N ARG A 272 68.95 7.40 81.55
CA ARG A 272 69.29 8.43 82.56
C ARG A 272 69.14 7.93 83.98
N ARG A 273 68.08 7.16 84.31
CA ARG A 273 67.92 6.54 85.63
C ARG A 273 69.01 5.51 85.91
N GLN A 274 69.45 4.76 84.90
CA GLN A 274 70.59 3.85 85.02
C GLN A 274 71.91 4.63 85.26
N ALA A 275 72.06 5.80 84.63
CA ALA A 275 73.20 6.70 84.87
C ALA A 275 73.15 7.41 86.24
N GLU A 276 71.96 7.77 86.74
CA GLU A 276 71.79 8.48 88.02
C GLU A 276 71.81 7.53 89.23
N ALA A 277 71.43 6.26 89.05
CA ALA A 277 71.57 5.22 90.08
C ALA A 277 73.03 4.81 90.35
N THR A 278 73.97 5.14 89.45
CA THR A 278 75.39 4.80 89.59
C THR A 278 76.24 5.90 90.26
N ALA A 279 75.64 7.03 90.69
CA ALA A 279 76.32 8.13 91.39
C ALA A 279 75.60 8.55 92.71
N LYS A 280 76.12 8.13 93.88
CA LYS A 280 75.68 8.51 95.27
C LYS A 280 76.75 9.43 95.94
N PRO A 281 76.63 10.02 97.19
CA PRO A 281 75.78 9.65 98.36
C PRO A 281 75.33 10.72 99.44
N ALA A 282 74.35 10.28 100.28
CA ALA A 282 74.17 10.37 101.76
C ALA A 282 73.90 11.65 102.61
N ARG A 283 72.81 11.56 103.45
CA ARG A 283 72.61 11.88 104.91
C ARG A 283 71.24 12.58 105.19
N ILE A 284 70.38 12.35 106.21
CA ILE A 284 70.28 11.54 107.46
C ILE A 284 68.76 11.35 107.80
N ARG A 285 68.36 10.20 108.38
CA ARG A 285 67.00 9.88 108.92
C ARG A 285 67.04 9.77 110.47
N LYS A 286 65.96 10.13 111.16
CA LYS A 286 65.74 9.95 112.61
C LYS A 286 65.45 8.47 112.98
N PRO A 287 65.84 8.00 114.18
CA PRO A 287 65.96 6.57 114.51
C PRO A 287 64.68 5.93 115.09
N ALA A 288 64.59 4.60 114.90
CA ALA A 288 63.55 3.72 115.43
C ALA A 288 63.72 3.46 116.93
N GLN A 289 62.59 3.33 117.63
CA GLN A 289 62.47 3.02 119.06
C GLN A 289 62.96 1.58 119.32
N ALA A 290 63.95 1.42 120.21
CA ALA A 290 64.56 0.13 120.53
C ALA A 290 63.65 -0.73 121.42
N ASP A 291 63.53 -2.03 121.08
CA ASP A 291 62.77 -3.04 121.83
C ASP A 291 63.42 -3.28 123.22
N PRO A 292 62.76 -2.90 124.34
CA PRO A 292 63.33 -3.02 125.68
C PRO A 292 63.55 -4.46 126.15
N LEU A 293 63.06 -5.48 125.43
CA LEU A 293 63.29 -6.89 125.74
C LEU A 293 64.47 -7.51 124.96
N ALA A 294 65.14 -6.76 124.08
CA ALA A 294 66.18 -7.28 123.20
C ALA A 294 67.35 -7.95 123.96
N ALA A 295 67.78 -7.38 125.09
CA ALA A 295 68.85 -7.97 125.89
C ALA A 295 68.45 -9.32 126.52
N ILE A 296 67.21 -9.44 127.00
CA ILE A 296 66.68 -10.70 127.57
C ILE A 296 66.55 -11.76 126.47
N LYS A 297 66.07 -11.39 125.28
CA LYS A 297 65.96 -12.30 124.14
C LYS A 297 67.33 -12.83 123.69
N VAL A 298 68.35 -11.98 123.64
CA VAL A 298 69.72 -12.40 123.30
C VAL A 298 70.30 -13.32 124.38
N ALA A 299 70.12 -13.00 125.67
CA ALA A 299 70.62 -13.84 126.76
C ALA A 299 69.94 -15.22 126.82
N LEU A 300 68.63 -15.30 126.51
CA LEU A 300 67.90 -16.56 126.40
C LEU A 300 68.33 -17.37 125.17
N ALA A 301 68.53 -16.73 124.02
CA ALA A 301 69.01 -17.38 122.80
C ALA A 301 70.48 -17.86 122.92
N ALA A 302 71.31 -17.15 123.69
CA ALA A 302 72.67 -17.55 124.00
C ALA A 302 72.76 -18.61 125.12
N GLY A 303 71.62 -19.03 125.70
CA GLY A 303 71.55 -20.04 126.77
C GLY A 303 72.12 -19.58 128.11
N THR A 304 72.44 -18.30 128.26
CA THR A 304 73.07 -17.72 129.45
C THR A 304 72.10 -17.44 130.61
N ILE A 305 70.80 -17.47 130.36
CA ILE A 305 69.73 -17.44 131.37
C ILE A 305 68.68 -18.49 131.03
N ALA A 306 68.10 -19.12 132.06
CA ALA A 306 67.05 -20.12 131.88
C ALA A 306 65.69 -19.47 131.61
N GLY A 307 64.77 -20.19 130.96
CA GLY A 307 63.44 -19.69 130.58
C GLY A 307 62.66 -18.98 131.71
N PRO A 308 62.55 -19.57 132.91
CA PRO A 308 61.87 -18.91 134.04
C PRO A 308 62.54 -17.59 134.45
N GLU A 309 63.87 -17.55 134.44
CA GLU A 309 64.66 -16.37 134.81
C GLU A 309 64.52 -15.23 133.78
N ALA A 310 64.36 -15.57 132.50
CA ALA A 310 64.05 -14.59 131.45
C ALA A 310 62.65 -13.98 131.64
N ILE A 311 61.66 -14.77 132.09
CA ILE A 311 60.29 -14.29 132.38
C ILE A 311 60.31 -13.35 133.58
N ASP A 312 61.00 -13.72 134.67
CA ASP A 312 61.10 -12.86 135.86
C ASP A 312 61.79 -11.53 135.55
N ARG A 313 62.88 -11.54 134.77
CA ARG A 313 63.56 -10.29 134.36
C ARG A 313 62.68 -9.43 133.45
N ALA A 314 61.91 -10.03 132.54
CA ALA A 314 60.98 -9.30 131.71
C ALA A 314 59.84 -8.68 132.54
N TYR A 315 59.34 -9.42 133.53
CA TYR A 315 58.32 -8.95 134.46
C TYR A 315 58.85 -7.79 135.32
N GLN A 316 60.06 -7.89 135.87
CA GLN A 316 60.69 -6.82 136.65
C GLN A 316 60.94 -5.56 135.81
N LEU A 317 61.38 -5.70 134.55
CA LEU A 317 61.52 -4.56 133.63
C LEU A 317 60.17 -3.90 133.33
N GLY A 318 59.11 -4.69 133.15
CA GLY A 318 57.75 -4.18 133.00
C GLY A 318 57.22 -3.49 134.26
N PHE A 319 57.45 -4.07 135.44
CA PHE A 319 57.04 -3.49 136.72
C PHE A 319 57.78 -2.18 137.01
N ALA A 320 59.11 -2.14 136.79
CA ALA A 320 59.91 -0.93 136.97
C ALA A 320 59.52 0.18 135.96
N ALA A 321 59.23 -0.18 134.71
CA ALA A 321 58.71 0.77 133.73
C ALA A 321 57.32 1.29 134.12
N GLY A 322 56.46 0.43 134.68
CA GLY A 322 55.17 0.79 135.26
C GLY A 322 55.29 1.72 136.47
N GLU A 323 56.22 1.46 137.39
CA GLU A 323 56.51 2.34 138.52
C GLU A 323 57.04 3.71 138.06
N GLN A 324 57.93 3.74 137.06
CA GLN A 324 58.43 5.00 136.49
C GLN A 324 57.34 5.77 135.75
N ALA A 325 56.40 5.09 135.09
CA ALA A 325 55.23 5.72 134.47
C ALA A 325 54.27 6.26 135.53
N ALA A 326 54.02 5.53 136.62
CA ALA A 326 53.19 5.98 137.75
C ALA A 326 53.81 7.17 138.50
N ARG A 327 55.14 7.19 138.70
CA ARG A 327 55.86 8.34 139.30
C ARG A 327 55.95 9.58 138.38
N ARG A 328 55.75 9.41 137.07
CA ARG A 328 55.70 10.52 136.10
C ARG A 328 54.27 11.04 135.86
N ALA A 329 53.25 10.35 136.39
CA ALA A 329 51.84 10.68 136.26
C ALA A 329 51.20 11.18 137.58
N ALA A 330 51.96 11.21 138.68
CA ALA A 330 51.64 11.85 139.96
C ALA A 330 52.42 13.16 140.11
#